data_AF-A0A1X0S095-F1
#
_entry.id   AF-A0A1X0S095-F1
#
_cell.length_a   1.000
_cell.length_b   1.000
_cell.length_c   1.000
_cell.angle_alpha   90.00
_cell.angle_beta   90.00
_cell.angle_gamma   90.00
#
_symmetry.space_group_name_H-M   'P 1'
#
loop_
_entity.id
_entity.type
_entity.pdbx_description
1 polymer ?
#
loop_
_entity_poly.entity_id
_entity_poly.type
_entity_poly.pdbx_seq_one_letter_code
_entity_poly.pdbx_strand_id
1 'polypeptide(L)'
;MSVGYDHIDVEAVKARRILIGYTPDVLTDATADLTLLLILGAARRIKEGIQAAEHGQWREWRPTWLCGSQLTNKTVGIVGLGRIGEAVAHRLKAFGISRIVYTGRQRKMDIEDRIKADFVTFDHLLATSDFIVVFVNSARGGIVDQEGLVKALEENLIGAVGLDVTDPEPLPPSHKLYSFPNCLILPHIGSATLETREKMASMALDNILSALNNQPLPYSIQEKYRIIRPNDVVIDCGAAPGGWTQVAAEKVSNQGLVIGIDLLPMDPIPNAHIIQGNFLKASTQKAIQKVLDNRKVNLVCSDMAPSFSGNHLADHARSMELCESALAFAQSVLKPGGSFVAKFLMGGTEHEFRKKLQTLFTKVKIEKPDASRKQSTESFYVALGFKPLNQS
;
A
#
# COMPACT_ATOMS: atom_id res chain seq x y z
N MET A 1 -17.90 1.15 0.92
CA MET A 1 -16.97 0.83 -0.18
C MET A 1 -15.86 1.86 -0.20
N SER A 2 -14.71 1.54 0.37
CA SER A 2 -13.63 2.50 0.63
C SER A 2 -12.28 1.79 0.71
N VAL A 3 -11.19 2.55 0.64
CA VAL A 3 -9.85 2.05 0.97
C VAL A 3 -9.60 1.99 2.48
N GLY A 4 -10.15 2.94 3.25
CA GLY A 4 -10.09 2.94 4.70
C GLY A 4 -11.13 1.99 5.30
N TYR A 5 -10.70 1.08 6.18
CA TYR A 5 -11.53 0.08 6.84
C TYR A 5 -11.67 0.30 8.36
N ASP A 6 -11.28 1.46 8.87
CA ASP A 6 -11.32 1.79 10.31
C ASP A 6 -12.74 1.81 10.93
N HIS A 7 -13.77 1.82 10.08
CA HIS A 7 -15.17 1.72 10.48
C HIS A 7 -15.63 0.27 10.71
N ILE A 8 -14.72 -0.70 10.47
CA ILE A 8 -14.94 -2.12 10.65
C ILE A 8 -14.19 -2.56 11.90
N ASP A 9 -14.87 -3.25 12.80
CA ASP A 9 -14.22 -3.98 13.88
C ASP A 9 -13.51 -5.22 13.32
N VAL A 10 -12.24 -5.03 12.97
CA VAL A 10 -11.41 -6.07 12.34
C VAL A 10 -11.26 -7.29 13.25
N GLU A 11 -11.20 -7.11 14.57
CA GLU A 11 -11.04 -8.22 15.51
C GLU A 11 -12.32 -9.06 15.59
N ALA A 12 -13.49 -8.42 15.65
CA ALA A 12 -14.77 -9.12 15.64
C ALA A 12 -15.01 -9.88 14.32
N VAL A 13 -14.68 -9.27 13.20
CA VAL A 13 -14.81 -9.86 11.86
C VAL A 13 -13.89 -11.07 11.70
N LYS A 14 -12.64 -10.96 12.16
CA LYS A 14 -11.66 -12.04 12.16
C LYS A 14 -12.07 -13.20 13.06
N ALA A 15 -12.56 -12.92 14.26
CA ALA A 15 -13.04 -13.95 15.19
C ALA A 15 -14.16 -14.82 14.58
N ARG A 16 -14.94 -14.23 13.66
CA ARG A 16 -16.04 -14.89 12.94
C ARG A 16 -15.64 -15.45 11.57
N ARG A 17 -14.36 -15.34 11.19
CA ARG A 17 -13.83 -15.76 9.87
C ARG A 17 -14.57 -15.11 8.69
N ILE A 18 -15.05 -13.88 8.87
CA ILE A 18 -15.70 -13.11 7.81
C ILE A 18 -14.59 -12.42 6.99
N LEU A 19 -14.67 -12.52 5.67
CA LEU A 19 -13.71 -11.89 4.76
C LEU A 19 -13.95 -10.37 4.68
N ILE A 20 -12.87 -9.58 4.58
CA ILE A 20 -12.95 -8.12 4.38
C ILE A 20 -12.46 -7.80 2.97
N GLY A 21 -13.38 -7.34 2.11
CA GLY A 21 -13.06 -6.69 0.85
C GLY A 21 -13.02 -5.16 1.01
N TYR A 22 -12.07 -4.50 0.35
CA TYR A 22 -11.94 -3.05 0.32
C TYR A 22 -11.41 -2.58 -1.05
N THR A 23 -11.31 -1.27 -1.28
CA THR A 23 -11.00 -0.72 -2.61
C THR A 23 -9.67 0.02 -2.71
N PRO A 24 -8.52 -0.66 -2.62
CA PRO A 24 -7.21 -0.01 -2.77
C PRO A 24 -6.96 0.43 -4.22
N ASP A 25 -5.96 1.29 -4.39
CA ASP A 25 -5.37 1.76 -5.65
C ASP A 25 -6.30 2.57 -6.60
N VAL A 26 -7.53 2.14 -6.85
CA VAL A 26 -8.45 2.70 -7.87
C VAL A 26 -8.89 4.15 -7.64
N LEU A 27 -8.73 4.66 -6.42
CA LEU A 27 -9.09 6.02 -6.02
C LEU A 27 -7.91 6.96 -5.81
N THR A 28 -6.69 6.47 -6.04
CA THR A 28 -5.45 7.22 -5.75
C THR A 28 -5.38 8.52 -6.54
N ASP A 29 -5.65 8.47 -7.84
CA ASP A 29 -5.55 9.64 -8.72
C ASP A 29 -6.63 10.67 -8.42
N ALA A 30 -7.90 10.26 -8.33
CA ALA A 30 -9.01 11.16 -7.99
C ALA A 30 -8.76 11.91 -6.66
N THR A 31 -8.28 11.19 -5.64
CA THR A 31 -8.02 11.79 -4.32
C THR A 31 -6.81 12.74 -4.37
N ALA A 32 -5.78 12.38 -5.15
CA ALA A 32 -4.62 13.25 -5.36
C ALA A 32 -5.01 14.55 -6.10
N ASP A 33 -5.86 14.45 -7.11
CA ASP A 33 -6.34 15.59 -7.89
C ASP A 33 -7.17 16.55 -7.03
N LEU A 34 -8.11 16.03 -6.22
CA LEU A 34 -8.87 16.86 -5.29
C LEU A 34 -7.97 17.53 -4.25
N THR A 35 -6.94 16.82 -3.78
CA THR A 35 -6.03 17.43 -2.81
C THR A 35 -5.24 18.58 -3.43
N LEU A 36 -4.82 18.47 -4.70
CA LEU A 36 -4.22 19.58 -5.43
C LEU A 36 -5.18 20.77 -5.56
N LEU A 37 -6.47 20.52 -5.78
CA LEU A 37 -7.49 21.56 -5.79
C LEU A 37 -7.58 22.26 -4.43
N LEU A 38 -7.55 21.53 -3.31
CA LEU A 38 -7.52 22.13 -1.97
C LEU A 38 -6.26 22.97 -1.74
N ILE A 39 -5.08 22.49 -2.13
CA ILE A 39 -3.81 23.23 -2.02
C ILE A 39 -3.88 24.53 -2.82
N LEU A 40 -4.24 24.44 -4.09
CA LEU A 40 -4.32 25.59 -5.00
C LEU A 40 -5.40 26.56 -4.57
N GLY A 41 -6.57 26.05 -4.17
CA GLY A 41 -7.68 26.85 -3.69
C GLY A 41 -7.31 27.65 -2.44
N ALA A 42 -6.63 27.02 -1.50
CA ALA A 42 -6.14 27.65 -0.28
C ALA A 42 -5.07 28.71 -0.62
N ALA A 43 -4.06 28.35 -1.43
CA ALA A 43 -3.00 29.25 -1.84
C ALA A 43 -3.52 30.47 -2.61
N ARG A 44 -4.56 30.30 -3.42
CA ARG A 44 -5.12 31.34 -4.30
C ARG A 44 -6.40 31.97 -3.78
N ARG A 45 -6.76 31.74 -2.50
CA ARG A 45 -7.88 32.39 -1.81
C ARG A 45 -9.21 32.22 -2.55
N ILE A 46 -9.46 31.01 -3.08
CA ILE A 46 -10.57 30.81 -4.02
C ILE A 46 -11.95 30.99 -3.37
N LYS A 47 -12.12 30.59 -2.10
CA LYS A 47 -13.38 30.79 -1.35
C LYS A 47 -13.72 32.27 -1.24
N GLU A 48 -12.74 33.09 -0.90
CA GLU A 48 -12.90 34.54 -0.81
C GLU A 48 -13.24 35.14 -2.17
N GLY A 49 -12.56 34.71 -3.23
CA GLY A 49 -12.83 35.16 -4.60
C GLY A 49 -14.25 34.82 -5.06
N ILE A 50 -14.70 33.59 -4.81
CA ILE A 50 -16.07 33.14 -5.13
C ILE A 50 -17.09 33.98 -4.35
N GLN A 51 -16.92 34.09 -3.02
CA GLN A 51 -17.82 34.86 -2.17
C GLN A 51 -17.87 36.35 -2.55
N ALA A 52 -16.73 36.95 -2.93
CA ALA A 52 -16.68 38.34 -3.36
C ALA A 52 -17.47 38.58 -4.66
N ALA A 53 -17.43 37.63 -5.59
CA ALA A 53 -18.23 37.68 -6.81
C ALA A 53 -19.72 37.49 -6.51
N GLU A 54 -20.08 36.46 -5.75
CA GLU A 54 -21.47 36.13 -5.39
C GLU A 54 -22.17 37.24 -4.61
N HIS A 55 -21.45 37.90 -3.68
CA HIS A 55 -22.00 38.98 -2.86
C HIS A 55 -21.86 40.38 -3.50
N GLY A 56 -21.46 40.48 -4.78
CA GLY A 56 -21.37 41.76 -5.50
C GLY A 56 -20.29 42.72 -4.97
N GLN A 57 -19.25 42.18 -4.31
CA GLN A 57 -18.11 42.95 -3.82
C GLN A 57 -17.10 43.25 -4.95
N TRP A 58 -17.10 42.44 -6.01
CA TRP A 58 -16.27 42.67 -7.19
C TRP A 58 -16.79 43.87 -8.00
N ARG A 59 -15.99 44.94 -8.06
CA ARG A 59 -16.31 46.17 -8.84
C ARG A 59 -15.45 46.31 -10.08
N GLU A 60 -14.14 46.19 -9.92
CA GLU A 60 -13.13 46.36 -10.96
C GLU A 60 -11.89 45.53 -10.61
N TRP A 61 -10.94 45.43 -11.54
CA TRP A 61 -9.65 44.83 -11.25
C TRP A 61 -8.82 45.75 -10.35
N ARG A 62 -8.22 45.17 -9.30
CA ARG A 62 -7.40 45.90 -8.33
C ARG A 62 -6.07 45.18 -8.13
N PRO A 63 -4.92 45.88 -8.22
CA PRO A 63 -3.60 45.24 -8.28
C PRO A 63 -3.21 44.42 -7.04
N THR A 64 -3.76 44.74 -5.86
CA THR A 64 -3.43 44.07 -4.59
C THR A 64 -4.59 43.29 -3.97
N TRP A 65 -5.77 43.35 -4.59
CA TRP A 65 -6.95 42.71 -4.02
C TRP A 65 -6.91 41.20 -4.23
N LEU A 66 -7.17 40.44 -3.14
CA LEU A 66 -7.14 38.98 -3.13
C LEU A 66 -5.82 38.35 -3.63
N CYS A 67 -4.70 39.06 -3.47
CA CYS A 67 -3.39 38.45 -3.70
C CYS A 67 -3.23 37.22 -2.79
N GLY A 68 -3.01 36.07 -3.41
CA GLY A 68 -2.65 34.83 -2.75
C GLY A 68 -1.16 34.54 -2.90
N SER A 69 -0.79 33.29 -2.65
CA SER A 69 0.57 32.80 -2.77
C SER A 69 0.72 31.88 -3.98
N GLN A 70 1.84 32.03 -4.69
CA GLN A 70 2.27 31.05 -5.69
C GLN A 70 2.92 29.83 -5.03
N LEU A 71 2.86 28.66 -5.67
CA LEU A 71 3.55 27.45 -5.20
C LEU A 71 5.03 27.42 -5.59
N THR A 72 5.45 28.23 -6.57
CA THR A 72 6.83 28.27 -7.03
C THR A 72 7.79 28.63 -5.90
N ASN A 73 8.87 27.86 -5.78
CA ASN A 73 9.90 27.96 -4.74
C ASN A 73 9.43 27.74 -3.30
N LYS A 74 8.23 27.15 -3.09
CA LYS A 74 7.67 26.88 -1.76
C LYS A 74 8.00 25.49 -1.24
N THR A 75 8.03 25.35 0.08
CA THR A 75 8.12 24.07 0.78
C THR A 75 6.71 23.55 1.08
N VAL A 76 6.44 22.31 0.67
CA VAL A 76 5.17 21.63 0.97
C VAL A 76 5.39 20.52 1.99
N GLY A 77 4.69 20.63 3.12
CA GLY A 77 4.65 19.61 4.17
C GLY A 77 3.60 18.55 3.89
N ILE A 78 3.95 17.27 3.98
CA ILE A 78 3.04 16.12 3.78
C ILE A 78 2.95 15.30 5.07
N VAL A 79 1.77 15.27 5.70
CA VAL A 79 1.52 14.37 6.85
C VAL A 79 0.96 13.06 6.31
N GLY A 80 1.76 11.98 6.29
CA GLY A 80 1.34 10.67 5.79
C GLY A 80 1.68 10.42 4.31
N LEU A 81 2.93 10.05 4.03
CA LEU A 81 3.39 9.79 2.67
C LEU A 81 3.03 8.37 2.18
N GLY A 82 1.73 8.06 2.08
CA GLY A 82 1.21 6.84 1.45
C GLY A 82 1.05 6.97 -0.08
N ARG A 83 0.34 6.04 -0.71
CA ARG A 83 0.08 6.04 -2.17
C ARG A 83 -0.45 7.39 -2.70
N ILE A 84 -1.43 7.97 -1.99
CA ILE A 84 -2.01 9.28 -2.34
C ILE A 84 -1.00 10.41 -2.11
N GLY A 85 -0.30 10.41 -0.98
CA GLY A 85 0.72 11.42 -0.69
C GLY A 85 1.85 11.42 -1.72
N GLU A 86 2.28 10.24 -2.19
CA GLU A 86 3.21 10.09 -3.30
C GLU A 86 2.66 10.65 -4.61
N ALA A 87 1.40 10.33 -4.94
CA ALA A 87 0.74 10.80 -6.15
C ALA A 87 0.60 12.33 -6.17
N VAL A 88 0.36 12.95 -5.01
CA VAL A 88 0.36 14.41 -4.88
C VAL A 88 1.76 14.98 -4.96
N ALA A 89 2.73 14.44 -4.20
CA ALA A 89 4.11 14.89 -4.26
C ALA A 89 4.64 14.90 -5.71
N HIS A 90 4.32 13.86 -6.48
CA HIS A 90 4.65 13.78 -7.90
C HIS A 90 4.04 14.93 -8.71
N ARG A 91 2.75 15.21 -8.54
CA ARG A 91 2.06 16.28 -9.28
C ARG A 91 2.55 17.68 -8.88
N LEU A 92 2.82 17.91 -7.59
CA LEU A 92 3.29 19.19 -7.08
C LEU A 92 4.63 19.64 -7.68
N LYS A 93 5.50 18.71 -8.08
CA LYS A 93 6.76 19.04 -8.75
C LYS A 93 6.56 19.89 -10.01
N ALA A 94 5.49 19.65 -10.76
CA ALA A 94 5.19 20.41 -11.98
C ALA A 94 4.85 21.89 -11.69
N PHE A 95 4.50 22.23 -10.45
CA PHE A 95 4.21 23.60 -10.01
C PHE A 95 5.48 24.38 -9.57
N GLY A 96 6.67 23.77 -9.68
CA GLY A 96 7.94 24.43 -9.39
C GLY A 96 8.20 24.66 -7.89
N ILE A 97 7.64 23.82 -7.02
CA ILE A 97 7.95 23.84 -5.58
C ILE A 97 9.45 23.61 -5.33
N SER A 98 10.01 24.19 -4.27
CA SER A 98 11.43 24.04 -3.94
C SER A 98 11.73 22.75 -3.20
N ARG A 99 10.83 22.34 -2.29
CA ARG A 99 11.06 21.24 -1.35
C ARG A 99 9.77 20.56 -0.95
N ILE A 100 9.85 19.26 -0.71
CA ILE A 100 8.81 18.51 0.01
C ILE A 100 9.42 18.08 1.35
N VAL A 101 8.69 18.29 2.44
CA VAL A 101 9.00 17.66 3.73
C VAL A 101 7.82 16.79 4.11
N TYR A 102 8.05 15.68 4.82
CA TYR A 102 6.96 14.82 5.23
C TYR A 102 7.18 14.20 6.60
N THR A 103 6.09 13.81 7.24
CA THR A 103 6.12 13.06 8.49
C THR A 103 5.18 11.87 8.44
N GLY A 104 5.32 10.95 9.39
CA GLY A 104 4.56 9.71 9.45
C GLY A 104 5.13 8.77 10.48
N ARG A 105 4.54 7.57 10.60
CA ARG A 105 4.99 6.55 11.57
C ARG A 105 6.38 6.00 11.28
N GLN A 106 6.76 5.94 10.01
CA GLN A 106 8.02 5.37 9.54
C GLN A 106 8.57 6.19 8.38
N ARG A 107 9.89 6.34 8.34
CA ARG A 107 10.65 6.93 7.24
C ARG A 107 10.64 6.00 6.02
N LYS A 108 10.53 6.57 4.82
CA LYS A 108 10.44 5.87 3.53
C LYS A 108 11.52 6.33 2.56
N MET A 109 12.76 5.88 2.80
CA MET A 109 13.95 6.33 2.06
C MET A 109 13.84 6.10 0.54
N ASP A 110 13.16 5.04 0.11
CA ASP A 110 12.96 4.71 -1.31
C ASP A 110 12.11 5.75 -2.06
N ILE A 111 11.19 6.39 -1.35
CA ILE A 111 10.34 7.44 -1.90
C ILE A 111 11.09 8.77 -1.87
N GLU A 112 11.81 9.07 -0.79
CA GLU A 112 12.56 10.32 -0.59
C GLU A 112 13.42 10.68 -1.81
N ASP A 113 14.22 9.74 -2.30
CA ASP A 113 15.10 9.96 -3.47
C ASP A 113 14.29 10.26 -4.75
N ARG A 114 13.18 9.54 -4.94
CA ARG A 114 12.34 9.66 -6.14
C ARG A 114 11.57 10.97 -6.16
N ILE A 115 11.02 11.39 -5.02
CA ILE A 115 10.22 12.62 -4.94
C ILE A 115 10.99 13.84 -4.42
N LYS A 116 12.26 13.68 -4.03
CA LYS A 116 13.07 14.70 -3.35
C LYS A 116 12.35 15.26 -2.12
N ALA A 117 11.97 14.37 -1.21
CA ALA A 117 11.30 14.73 0.04
C ALA A 117 12.16 14.39 1.25
N ASP A 118 12.06 15.18 2.31
CA ASP A 118 12.79 14.95 3.56
C ASP A 118 11.84 14.50 4.69
N PHE A 119 12.19 13.41 5.39
CA PHE A 119 11.45 12.99 6.57
C PHE A 119 11.83 13.81 7.79
N VAL A 120 10.83 14.40 8.44
CA VAL A 120 11.00 15.32 9.56
C VAL A 120 9.97 15.02 10.67
N THR A 121 10.22 15.56 11.87
CA THR A 121 9.21 15.52 12.94
C THR A 121 8.00 16.37 12.56
N PHE A 122 6.85 16.12 13.19
CA PHE A 122 5.65 16.91 12.95
C PHE A 122 5.88 18.40 13.25
N ASP A 123 6.51 18.73 14.39
CA ASP A 123 6.82 20.12 14.74
C ASP A 123 7.73 20.81 13.72
N HIS A 124 8.74 20.09 13.21
CA HIS A 124 9.62 20.62 12.18
C HIS A 124 8.89 20.80 10.84
N LEU A 125 7.98 19.88 10.50
CA LEU A 125 7.11 20.01 9.33
C LEU A 125 6.27 21.29 9.43
N LEU A 126 5.65 21.54 10.59
CA LEU A 126 4.87 22.76 10.83
C LEU A 126 5.73 24.01 10.71
N ALA A 127 6.94 24.00 11.28
CA ALA A 127 7.82 25.16 11.32
C ALA A 127 8.48 25.52 9.96
N THR A 128 8.58 24.57 9.02
CA THR A 128 9.33 24.75 7.77
C THR A 128 8.50 24.76 6.50
N SER A 129 7.21 24.43 6.60
CA SER A 129 6.32 24.35 5.44
C SER A 129 5.63 25.69 5.17
N ASP A 130 5.71 26.19 3.94
CA ASP A 130 4.88 27.32 3.51
C ASP A 130 3.41 26.89 3.33
N PHE A 131 3.22 25.62 2.93
CA PHE A 131 1.92 24.97 2.81
C PHE A 131 1.98 23.61 3.47
N ILE A 132 1.04 23.34 4.37
CA ILE A 132 0.91 22.04 5.01
C ILE A 132 -0.27 21.32 4.38
N VAL A 133 0.01 20.12 3.89
CA VAL A 133 -0.98 19.24 3.29
C VAL A 133 -1.06 17.97 4.12
N VAL A 134 -2.23 17.78 4.71
CA VAL A 134 -2.45 16.65 5.60
C VAL A 134 -2.98 15.49 4.77
N PHE A 135 -2.08 14.59 4.37
CA PHE A 135 -2.35 13.38 3.57
C PHE A 135 -2.63 12.19 4.45
N VAL A 136 -3.78 12.22 5.05
CA VAL A 136 -4.18 11.08 5.83
C VAL A 136 -5.27 10.45 4.96
N ASN A 137 -4.88 9.41 4.23
CA ASN A 137 -5.68 8.65 3.26
C ASN A 137 -7.13 8.53 3.71
N SER A 138 -8.08 9.31 3.18
CA SER A 138 -9.47 9.20 3.67
C SER A 138 -9.58 9.28 5.20
N ALA A 139 -8.61 9.90 5.85
CA ALA A 139 -8.36 9.63 7.24
C ALA A 139 -8.94 10.79 7.98
N ARG A 140 -10.21 10.52 8.31
CA ARG A 140 -10.84 10.77 9.59
C ARG A 140 -10.38 12.10 10.20
N GLY A 141 -11.29 13.06 10.30
CA GLY A 141 -10.95 14.33 10.92
C GLY A 141 -10.36 14.20 12.33
N GLY A 142 -10.60 13.11 13.06
CA GLY A 142 -10.05 12.88 14.40
C GLY A 142 -8.53 12.75 14.49
N ILE A 143 -7.81 12.82 13.36
CA ILE A 143 -6.35 12.93 13.32
C ILE A 143 -5.89 14.39 13.42
N VAL A 144 -6.71 15.31 12.93
CA VAL A 144 -6.48 16.75 13.07
C VAL A 144 -7.21 17.22 14.32
N ASP A 145 -6.47 17.82 15.25
CA ASP A 145 -7.08 18.58 16.34
C ASP A 145 -7.77 19.81 15.73
N GLN A 146 -9.09 19.70 15.47
CA GLN A 146 -9.88 20.77 14.87
C GLN A 146 -9.95 22.02 15.76
N GLU A 147 -9.88 21.85 17.09
CA GLU A 147 -9.83 22.99 18.03
C GLU A 147 -8.48 23.70 17.96
N GLY A 148 -7.39 22.93 17.89
CA GLY A 148 -6.06 23.45 17.60
C GLY A 148 -6.01 24.19 16.25
N LEU A 149 -6.67 23.65 15.23
CA LEU A 149 -6.77 24.28 13.91
C LEU A 149 -7.54 25.60 13.94
N VAL A 150 -8.65 25.64 14.68
CA VAL A 150 -9.41 26.89 14.90
C VAL A 150 -8.50 27.94 15.55
N LYS A 151 -7.80 27.60 16.64
CA LYS A 151 -6.87 28.53 17.31
C LYS A 151 -5.77 29.02 16.36
N ALA A 152 -5.18 28.12 15.57
CA ALA A 152 -4.15 28.48 14.60
C ALA A 152 -4.65 29.45 13.52
N LEU A 153 -5.91 29.32 13.08
CA LEU A 153 -6.54 30.27 12.16
C LEU A 153 -6.85 31.61 12.83
N GLU A 154 -7.32 31.62 14.08
CA GLU A 154 -7.61 32.85 14.83
C GLU A 154 -6.34 33.66 15.12
N GLU A 155 -5.27 32.99 15.53
CA GLU A 155 -3.99 33.60 15.86
C GLU A 155 -3.14 33.88 14.61
N ASN A 156 -3.65 33.60 13.40
CA ASN A 156 -2.96 33.74 12.12
C ASN A 156 -1.61 32.98 12.07
N LEU A 157 -1.51 31.86 12.79
CA LEU A 157 -0.34 30.99 12.77
C LEU A 157 -0.21 30.22 11.46
N ILE A 158 -1.32 30.03 10.74
CA ILE A 158 -1.35 29.39 9.42
C ILE A 158 -2.08 30.28 8.40
N GLY A 159 -1.59 30.28 7.16
CA GLY A 159 -2.13 31.12 6.09
C GLY A 159 -3.49 30.65 5.57
N ALA A 160 -3.68 29.34 5.39
CA ALA A 160 -4.93 28.74 4.95
C ALA A 160 -4.94 27.22 5.23
N VAL A 161 -6.14 26.63 5.22
CA VAL A 161 -6.32 25.17 5.36
C VAL A 161 -7.36 24.65 4.37
N GLY A 162 -7.13 23.45 3.83
CA GLY A 162 -8.10 22.71 3.03
C GLY A 162 -8.39 21.35 3.64
N LEU A 163 -9.66 21.08 3.90
CA LEU A 163 -10.16 19.86 4.53
C LEU A 163 -11.12 19.16 3.57
N ASP A 164 -10.86 17.90 3.24
CA ASP A 164 -11.86 17.01 2.61
C ASP A 164 -12.55 16.12 3.64
N VAL A 165 -12.00 16.00 4.85
CA VAL A 165 -12.53 15.15 5.92
C VAL A 165 -12.59 15.94 7.22
N THR A 166 -13.56 15.63 8.07
CA THR A 166 -13.80 16.31 9.34
C THR A 166 -14.14 15.30 10.44
N ASP A 167 -14.25 15.75 11.68
CA ASP A 167 -14.74 14.95 12.80
C ASP A 167 -15.62 15.82 13.71
N PRO A 168 -16.93 15.53 13.81
CA PRO A 168 -17.65 14.47 13.11
C PRO A 168 -17.80 14.75 11.60
N GLU A 169 -18.31 13.75 10.86
CA GLU A 169 -18.86 13.92 9.50
C GLU A 169 -20.37 13.62 9.53
N PRO A 170 -21.24 14.57 9.13
CA PRO A 170 -20.91 15.92 8.66
C PRO A 170 -20.43 16.84 9.78
N LEU A 171 -19.58 17.81 9.45
CA LEU A 171 -19.22 18.89 10.36
C LEU A 171 -20.47 19.74 10.66
N PRO A 172 -20.78 20.07 11.92
CA PRO A 172 -21.94 20.88 12.25
C PRO A 172 -21.92 22.23 11.51
N PRO A 173 -23.03 22.70 10.92
CA PRO A 173 -23.06 23.99 10.22
C PRO A 173 -22.68 25.20 11.10
N SER A 174 -22.84 25.06 12.43
CA SER A 174 -22.44 26.06 13.42
C SER A 174 -20.95 26.03 13.75
N HIS A 175 -20.17 25.10 13.18
CA HIS A 175 -18.76 24.94 13.50
C HIS A 175 -17.94 26.13 12.99
N LYS A 176 -17.05 26.63 13.85
CA LYS A 176 -16.29 27.86 13.62
C LYS A 176 -15.38 27.79 12.39
N LEU A 177 -14.90 26.61 12.00
CA LEU A 177 -14.11 26.43 10.78
C LEU A 177 -14.80 27.01 9.52
N TYR A 178 -16.13 26.96 9.43
CA TYR A 178 -16.87 27.53 8.30
C TYR A 178 -16.74 29.05 8.18
N SER A 179 -16.57 29.77 9.30
CA SER A 179 -16.49 31.24 9.30
C SER A 179 -15.16 31.77 8.78
N PHE A 180 -14.11 30.94 8.70
CA PHE A 180 -12.81 31.40 8.22
C PHE A 180 -12.77 31.46 6.69
N PRO A 181 -12.46 32.62 6.09
CA PRO A 181 -12.37 32.78 4.64
C PRO A 181 -11.23 31.95 4.02
N ASN A 182 -10.17 31.73 4.77
CA ASN A 182 -8.99 30.93 4.42
C ASN A 182 -9.11 29.44 4.82
N CYS A 183 -10.31 28.97 5.16
CA CYS A 183 -10.61 27.55 5.42
C CYS A 183 -11.55 27.00 4.34
N LEU A 184 -11.03 26.08 3.53
CA LEU A 184 -11.79 25.29 2.56
C LEU A 184 -12.23 23.98 3.19
N ILE A 185 -13.51 23.65 3.07
CA ILE A 185 -14.08 22.41 3.59
C ILE A 185 -14.90 21.78 2.48
N LEU A 186 -14.58 20.54 2.14
CA LEU A 186 -15.29 19.71 1.17
C LEU A 186 -15.93 18.51 1.88
N PRO A 187 -17.06 18.00 1.38
CA PRO A 187 -17.84 16.97 2.07
C PRO A 187 -17.36 15.55 1.71
N HIS A 188 -16.08 15.24 1.94
CA HIS A 188 -15.49 13.90 1.73
C HIS A 188 -15.69 13.38 0.30
N ILE A 189 -15.23 14.17 -0.66
CA ILE A 189 -15.39 13.91 -2.10
C ILE A 189 -14.08 13.51 -2.79
N GLY A 190 -13.03 13.15 -2.04
CA GLY A 190 -11.72 12.74 -2.58
C GLY A 190 -11.80 11.75 -3.74
N SER A 191 -12.62 10.71 -3.64
CA SER A 191 -12.78 9.71 -4.69
C SER A 191 -13.95 9.94 -5.65
N ALA A 192 -14.58 11.13 -5.61
CA ALA A 192 -15.85 11.40 -6.30
C ALA A 192 -15.68 11.79 -7.77
N THR A 193 -15.08 10.91 -8.58
CA THR A 193 -15.18 10.95 -10.04
C THR A 193 -15.99 9.75 -10.53
N LEU A 194 -16.65 9.87 -11.69
CA LEU A 194 -17.47 8.78 -12.23
C LEU A 194 -16.60 7.53 -12.46
N GLU A 195 -15.43 7.70 -13.08
CA GLU A 195 -14.51 6.64 -13.42
C GLU A 195 -13.97 5.91 -12.17
N THR A 196 -13.68 6.66 -11.10
CA THR A 196 -13.21 6.07 -9.84
C THR A 196 -14.35 5.36 -9.11
N ARG A 197 -15.55 5.97 -9.05
CA ARG A 197 -16.70 5.37 -8.37
C ARG A 197 -17.16 4.09 -9.06
N GLU A 198 -17.15 4.03 -10.39
CA GLU A 198 -17.43 2.82 -11.17
C GLU A 198 -16.41 1.71 -10.91
N LYS A 199 -15.11 2.03 -10.93
CA LYS A 199 -14.05 1.05 -10.62
C LYS A 199 -14.15 0.52 -9.20
N MET A 200 -14.43 1.39 -8.23
CA MET A 200 -14.67 0.97 -6.85
C MET A 200 -15.89 0.05 -6.77
N ALA A 201 -16.99 0.39 -7.45
CA ALA A 201 -18.22 -0.40 -7.46
C ALA A 201 -18.00 -1.80 -8.05
N SER A 202 -17.34 -1.88 -9.20
CA SER A 202 -16.93 -3.15 -9.81
C SER A 202 -16.09 -3.97 -8.84
N MET A 203 -15.07 -3.36 -8.25
CA MET A 203 -14.19 -4.01 -7.28
C MET A 203 -14.93 -4.55 -6.05
N ALA A 204 -15.89 -3.78 -5.52
CA ALA A 204 -16.71 -4.22 -4.39
C ALA A 204 -17.61 -5.40 -4.78
N LEU A 205 -18.22 -5.34 -5.96
CA LEU A 205 -19.03 -6.43 -6.50
C LEU A 205 -18.19 -7.70 -6.68
N ASP A 206 -17.02 -7.59 -7.28
CA ASP A 206 -16.11 -8.73 -7.50
C ASP A 206 -15.67 -9.37 -6.18
N ASN A 207 -15.38 -8.55 -5.15
CA ASN A 207 -15.07 -9.03 -3.80
C ASN A 207 -16.26 -9.81 -3.19
N ILE A 208 -17.48 -9.27 -3.30
CA ILE A 208 -18.70 -9.91 -2.76
C ILE A 208 -18.97 -11.23 -3.49
N LEU A 209 -18.96 -11.23 -4.83
CA LEU A 209 -19.19 -12.42 -5.64
C LEU A 209 -18.15 -13.50 -5.36
N SER A 210 -16.88 -13.13 -5.18
CA SER A 210 -15.82 -14.09 -4.86
C SER A 210 -16.04 -14.71 -3.49
N ALA A 211 -16.37 -13.90 -2.48
CA ALA A 211 -16.69 -14.40 -1.14
C ALA A 211 -17.90 -15.35 -1.13
N LEU A 212 -18.98 -15.01 -1.86
CA LEU A 212 -20.19 -15.85 -1.95
C LEU A 212 -19.93 -17.18 -2.65
N ASN A 213 -18.96 -17.23 -3.57
CA ASN A 213 -18.61 -18.44 -4.32
C ASN A 213 -17.46 -19.24 -3.66
N ASN A 214 -17.08 -18.92 -2.41
CA ASN A 214 -15.92 -19.48 -1.72
C ASN A 214 -14.62 -19.38 -2.56
N GLN A 215 -14.50 -18.32 -3.36
CA GLN A 215 -13.29 -18.04 -4.12
C GLN A 215 -12.40 -17.05 -3.35
N PRO A 216 -11.08 -17.12 -3.54
CA PRO A 216 -10.17 -16.08 -3.04
C PRO A 216 -10.62 -14.70 -3.53
N LEU A 217 -10.49 -13.67 -2.70
CA LEU A 217 -10.82 -12.31 -3.11
C LEU A 217 -9.91 -11.88 -4.29
N PRO A 218 -10.46 -11.16 -5.28
CA PRO A 218 -9.85 -10.89 -6.59
C PRO A 218 -8.58 -10.03 -6.58
N TYR A 219 -8.11 -9.61 -5.40
CA TYR A 219 -6.90 -8.81 -5.21
C TYR A 219 -5.78 -9.58 -4.47
N SER A 220 -5.81 -10.90 -4.50
CA SER A 220 -4.65 -11.71 -4.09
C SER A 220 -3.49 -11.57 -5.10
N ILE A 221 -2.25 -11.82 -4.65
CA ILE A 221 -1.06 -11.86 -5.52
C ILE A 221 -1.29 -12.84 -6.70
N GLN A 222 -1.99 -13.95 -6.47
CA GLN A 222 -2.33 -14.89 -7.54
C GLN A 222 -3.19 -14.25 -8.64
N GLU A 223 -4.25 -13.51 -8.30
CA GLU A 223 -5.14 -12.92 -9.30
C GLU A 223 -4.47 -11.73 -10.03
N LYS A 224 -3.65 -10.96 -9.33
CA LYS A 224 -2.91 -9.82 -9.91
C LYS A 224 -1.85 -10.25 -10.93
N TYR A 225 -1.19 -11.38 -10.71
CA TYR A 225 -0.05 -11.82 -11.54
C TYR A 225 -0.27 -13.12 -12.31
N ARG A 226 -1.34 -13.87 -12.02
CA ARG A 226 -1.67 -15.17 -12.62
C ARG A 226 -0.48 -16.15 -12.61
N ILE A 227 0.13 -16.29 -11.44
CA ILE A 227 1.39 -17.04 -11.23
C ILE A 227 1.20 -18.55 -11.13
N ILE A 228 -0.02 -19.01 -10.86
CA ILE A 228 -0.42 -20.43 -10.84
C ILE A 228 -1.39 -20.70 -11.99
N ARG A 229 -1.15 -21.78 -12.73
CA ARG A 229 -1.95 -22.28 -13.86
C ARG A 229 -2.24 -23.78 -13.72
N PRO A 230 -3.23 -24.35 -14.45
CA PRO A 230 -3.67 -25.73 -14.27
C PRO A 230 -2.62 -26.83 -14.41
N ASN A 231 -1.54 -26.63 -15.17
CA ASN A 231 -0.52 -27.66 -15.39
C ASN A 231 0.81 -27.31 -14.71
N ASP A 232 0.78 -26.38 -13.75
CA ASP A 232 1.98 -25.92 -13.08
C ASP A 232 2.47 -26.93 -12.03
N VAL A 233 3.79 -26.96 -11.87
CA VAL A 233 4.44 -27.54 -10.71
C VAL A 233 4.72 -26.40 -9.73
N VAL A 234 4.12 -26.47 -8.54
CA VAL A 234 4.16 -25.43 -7.50
C VAL A 234 4.76 -26.01 -6.23
N ILE A 235 5.69 -25.27 -5.64
CA ILE A 235 6.26 -25.57 -4.33
C ILE A 235 5.91 -24.42 -3.40
N ASP A 236 5.42 -24.75 -2.21
CA ASP A 236 5.12 -23.81 -1.14
C ASP A 236 5.95 -24.13 0.11
N CYS A 237 6.91 -23.25 0.42
CA CYS A 237 7.77 -23.35 1.59
C CYS A 237 7.17 -22.53 2.75
N GLY A 238 6.88 -23.16 3.88
CA GLY A 238 6.13 -22.55 4.98
C GLY A 238 4.62 -22.68 4.79
N ALA A 239 4.18 -23.87 4.37
CA ALA A 239 2.80 -24.16 4.06
C ALA A 239 1.92 -24.15 5.32
N ALA A 240 0.84 -23.37 5.29
CA ALA A 240 -0.15 -23.32 6.36
C ALA A 240 -1.56 -23.50 5.79
N PRO A 241 -2.52 -23.99 6.60
CA PRO A 241 -3.94 -23.95 6.22
C PRO A 241 -4.37 -22.53 5.85
N GLY A 242 -5.06 -22.38 4.71
CA GLY A 242 -5.42 -21.08 4.14
C GLY A 242 -4.34 -20.41 3.28
N GLY A 243 -3.14 -21.01 3.20
CA GLY A 243 -1.98 -20.45 2.50
C GLY A 243 -1.85 -20.86 1.02
N TRP A 244 -0.65 -20.64 0.46
CA TRP A 244 -0.36 -20.88 -0.96
C TRP A 244 -0.62 -22.31 -1.41
N THR A 245 -0.37 -23.31 -0.55
CA THR A 245 -0.66 -24.72 -0.86
C THR A 245 -2.13 -24.95 -1.20
N GLN A 246 -3.08 -24.35 -0.46
CA GLN A 246 -4.51 -24.47 -0.76
C GLN A 246 -4.87 -23.74 -2.05
N VAL A 247 -4.39 -22.51 -2.22
CA VAL A 247 -4.60 -21.72 -3.46
C VAL A 247 -4.07 -22.47 -4.68
N ALA A 248 -2.93 -23.14 -4.56
CA ALA A 248 -2.34 -23.95 -5.62
C ALA A 248 -3.13 -25.23 -5.87
N ALA A 249 -3.53 -25.95 -4.83
CA ALA A 249 -4.28 -27.20 -4.94
C ALA A 249 -5.66 -27.04 -5.61
N GLU A 250 -6.30 -25.88 -5.45
CA GLU A 250 -7.57 -25.55 -6.13
C GLU A 250 -7.38 -25.25 -7.63
N LYS A 251 -6.24 -24.65 -8.00
CA LYS A 251 -6.00 -24.17 -9.37
C LYS A 251 -5.24 -25.16 -10.24
N VAL A 252 -4.39 -25.98 -9.63
CA VAL A 252 -3.56 -26.97 -10.33
C VAL A 252 -4.38 -28.24 -10.54
N SER A 253 -4.50 -28.66 -11.80
CA SER A 253 -5.17 -29.90 -12.19
C SER A 253 -4.33 -31.13 -11.86
N ASN A 254 -4.92 -32.31 -12.05
CA ASN A 254 -4.26 -33.61 -11.83
C ASN A 254 -3.00 -33.83 -12.70
N GLN A 255 -2.76 -33.01 -13.73
CA GLN A 255 -1.54 -33.06 -14.55
C GLN A 255 -0.40 -32.21 -13.98
N GLY A 256 -0.69 -31.26 -13.09
CA GLY A 256 0.31 -30.47 -12.38
C GLY A 256 0.86 -31.20 -11.16
N LEU A 257 1.45 -30.45 -10.22
CA LEU A 257 1.93 -30.97 -8.95
C LEU A 257 2.02 -29.83 -7.93
N VAL A 258 1.46 -30.04 -6.75
CA VAL A 258 1.59 -29.11 -5.62
C VAL A 258 2.35 -29.82 -4.50
N ILE A 259 3.41 -29.19 -4.00
CA ILE A 259 4.19 -29.67 -2.85
C ILE A 259 4.19 -28.58 -1.79
N GLY A 260 3.56 -28.86 -0.64
CA GLY A 260 3.59 -27.98 0.53
C GLY A 260 4.58 -28.50 1.57
N ILE A 261 5.38 -27.60 2.15
CA ILE A 261 6.40 -27.95 3.14
C ILE A 261 6.23 -27.07 4.37
N ASP A 262 6.15 -27.67 5.56
CA ASP A 262 6.15 -26.91 6.81
C ASP A 262 6.94 -27.62 7.92
N LEU A 263 7.46 -26.84 8.86
CA LEU A 263 8.15 -27.35 10.04
C LEU A 263 7.18 -28.10 10.96
N LEU A 264 5.96 -27.59 11.08
CA LEU A 264 4.90 -28.13 11.90
C LEU A 264 4.10 -29.19 11.13
N PRO A 265 3.51 -30.17 11.82
CA PRO A 265 2.57 -31.09 11.19
C PRO A 265 1.35 -30.32 10.67
N MET A 266 0.85 -30.72 9.50
CA MET A 266 -0.28 -30.10 8.83
C MET A 266 -1.25 -31.17 8.34
N ASP A 267 -2.55 -30.85 8.38
CA ASP A 267 -3.58 -31.72 7.84
C ASP A 267 -3.40 -31.92 6.33
N PRO A 268 -3.72 -33.11 5.80
CA PRO A 268 -3.65 -33.35 4.36
C PRO A 268 -4.51 -32.37 3.57
N ILE A 269 -3.95 -31.78 2.52
CA ILE A 269 -4.68 -30.95 1.56
C ILE A 269 -4.90 -31.81 0.31
N PRO A 270 -6.16 -32.01 -0.14
CA PRO A 270 -6.44 -32.73 -1.38
C PRO A 270 -5.65 -32.12 -2.55
N ASN A 271 -5.15 -32.96 -3.46
CA ASN A 271 -4.32 -32.56 -4.61
C ASN A 271 -2.96 -31.91 -4.27
N ALA A 272 -2.49 -32.00 -3.02
CA ALA A 272 -1.15 -31.55 -2.63
C ALA A 272 -0.35 -32.64 -1.89
N HIS A 273 0.95 -32.68 -2.12
CA HIS A 273 1.89 -33.51 -1.36
C HIS A 273 2.43 -32.68 -0.19
N ILE A 274 2.14 -33.11 1.05
CA ILE A 274 2.61 -32.42 2.25
C ILE A 274 3.88 -33.09 2.77
N ILE A 275 4.94 -32.30 2.95
CA ILE A 275 6.20 -32.75 3.55
C ILE A 275 6.40 -31.99 4.85
N GLN A 276 6.38 -32.71 5.97
CA GLN A 276 6.79 -32.14 7.24
C GLN A 276 8.32 -32.12 7.34
N GLY A 277 8.90 -30.95 7.59
CA GLY A 277 10.32 -30.80 7.87
C GLY A 277 10.80 -29.37 7.80
N ASN A 278 11.97 -29.11 8.39
CA ASN A 278 12.61 -27.81 8.30
C ASN A 278 13.18 -27.61 6.88
N PHE A 279 12.60 -26.69 6.12
CA PHE A 279 13.04 -26.38 4.75
C PHE A 279 14.53 -26.00 4.63
N LEU A 280 15.13 -25.47 5.70
CA LEU A 280 16.56 -25.13 5.73
C LEU A 280 17.48 -26.37 5.82
N LYS A 281 16.94 -27.55 6.12
CA LYS A 281 17.70 -28.81 6.17
C LYS A 281 17.78 -29.44 4.78
N ALA A 282 18.98 -29.85 4.39
CA ALA A 282 19.22 -30.57 3.13
C ALA A 282 18.39 -31.86 2.99
N SER A 283 18.06 -32.54 4.09
CA SER A 283 17.18 -33.72 4.09
C SER A 283 15.77 -33.40 3.58
N THR A 284 15.21 -32.26 3.99
CA THR A 284 13.88 -31.81 3.56
C THR A 284 13.92 -31.38 2.09
N GLN A 285 14.95 -30.64 1.67
CA GLN A 285 15.12 -30.27 0.25
C GLN A 285 15.30 -31.50 -0.66
N LYS A 286 15.99 -32.54 -0.21
CA LYS A 286 16.09 -33.82 -0.91
C LYS A 286 14.75 -34.55 -1.00
N ALA A 287 13.92 -34.49 0.06
CA ALA A 287 12.58 -35.05 0.02
C ALA A 287 11.70 -34.35 -1.04
N ILE A 288 11.80 -33.01 -1.14
CA ILE A 288 11.11 -32.24 -2.20
C ILE A 288 11.60 -32.70 -3.58
N GLN A 289 12.92 -32.80 -3.79
CA GLN A 289 13.49 -33.26 -5.06
C GLN A 289 13.03 -34.68 -5.45
N LYS A 290 12.89 -35.58 -4.46
CA LYS A 290 12.36 -36.92 -4.68
C LYS A 290 10.91 -36.90 -5.18
N VAL A 291 10.07 -36.01 -4.63
CA VAL A 291 8.67 -35.84 -5.07
C VAL A 291 8.60 -35.15 -6.43
N LEU A 292 9.52 -34.23 -6.73
CA LEU A 292 9.58 -33.56 -8.03
C LEU A 292 9.88 -34.51 -9.19
N ASP A 293 10.63 -35.60 -8.94
CA ASP A 293 11.01 -36.60 -9.96
C ASP A 293 11.50 -35.95 -11.27
N ASN A 294 12.50 -35.07 -11.15
CA ASN A 294 13.10 -34.30 -12.26
C ASN A 294 12.16 -33.30 -12.98
N ARG A 295 10.91 -33.14 -12.56
CA ARG A 295 10.02 -32.09 -13.09
C ARG A 295 10.59 -30.73 -12.75
N LYS A 296 10.62 -29.84 -13.75
CA LYS A 296 10.96 -28.43 -13.52
C LYS A 296 9.78 -27.68 -12.92
N VAL A 297 10.08 -26.72 -12.06
CA VAL A 297 9.10 -26.01 -11.23
C VAL A 297 8.67 -24.71 -11.91
N ASN A 298 7.37 -24.42 -11.89
CA ASN A 298 6.80 -23.20 -12.45
C ASN A 298 6.81 -22.07 -11.42
N LEU A 299 6.53 -22.40 -10.16
CA LEU A 299 6.44 -21.45 -9.06
C LEU A 299 7.04 -22.02 -7.77
N VAL A 300 7.91 -21.25 -7.14
CA VAL A 300 8.31 -21.45 -5.75
C VAL A 300 7.77 -20.29 -4.93
N CYS A 301 6.87 -20.60 -3.99
CA CYS A 301 6.36 -19.69 -2.97
C CYS A 301 7.11 -19.96 -1.66
N SER A 302 7.38 -18.91 -0.89
CA SER A 302 7.90 -18.99 0.46
C SER A 302 7.09 -18.09 1.37
N ASP A 303 6.23 -18.67 2.19
CA ASP A 303 5.52 -17.99 3.27
C ASP A 303 6.13 -18.31 4.66
N MET A 304 7.36 -18.82 4.67
CA MET A 304 8.11 -19.05 5.90
C MET A 304 8.22 -17.78 6.75
N ALA A 305 8.04 -17.94 8.06
CA ALA A 305 8.25 -16.89 9.04
C ALA A 305 9.40 -17.31 9.99
N PRO A 306 10.26 -16.37 10.40
CA PRO A 306 11.29 -16.67 11.38
C PRO A 306 10.68 -16.85 12.77
N SER A 307 11.43 -17.48 13.68
CA SER A 307 11.13 -17.35 15.11
C SER A 307 11.30 -15.90 15.54
N PHE A 308 10.20 -15.26 15.93
CA PHE A 308 10.18 -13.87 16.34
C PHE A 308 10.89 -13.68 17.67
N SER A 309 11.83 -12.74 17.72
CA SER A 309 12.50 -12.30 18.94
C SER A 309 11.86 -11.05 19.55
N GLY A 310 10.98 -10.37 18.82
CA GLY A 310 10.44 -9.07 19.22
C GLY A 310 11.41 -7.91 18.94
N ASN A 311 12.61 -8.19 18.45
CA ASN A 311 13.52 -7.20 17.92
C ASN A 311 13.34 -7.12 16.40
N HIS A 312 12.82 -5.98 15.93
CA HIS A 312 12.47 -5.75 14.54
C HIS A 312 13.63 -5.97 13.55
N LEU A 313 14.85 -5.52 13.90
CA LEU A 313 16.02 -5.67 13.02
C LEU A 313 16.46 -7.14 12.95
N ALA A 314 16.46 -7.84 14.08
CA ALA A 314 16.80 -9.26 14.11
C ALA A 314 15.75 -10.11 13.37
N ASP A 315 14.48 -9.80 13.54
CA ASP A 315 13.38 -10.51 12.88
C ASP A 315 13.39 -10.26 11.36
N HIS A 316 13.72 -9.03 10.94
CA HIS A 316 13.98 -8.71 9.53
C HIS A 316 15.14 -9.55 8.97
N ALA A 317 16.31 -9.52 9.61
CA ALA A 317 17.49 -10.27 9.15
C ALA A 317 17.20 -11.77 9.00
N ARG A 318 16.53 -12.38 9.98
CA ARG A 318 16.11 -13.79 9.89
C ARG A 318 15.10 -14.05 8.76
N SER A 319 14.17 -13.12 8.52
CA SER A 319 13.25 -13.25 7.37
C SER A 319 13.99 -13.18 6.02
N MET A 320 15.06 -12.38 5.94
CA MET A 320 15.91 -12.30 4.75
C MET A 320 16.73 -13.58 4.54
N GLU A 321 17.22 -14.22 5.61
CA GLU A 321 17.88 -15.54 5.51
C GLU A 321 16.93 -16.61 4.94
N LEU A 322 15.66 -16.59 5.34
CA LEU A 322 14.64 -17.49 4.79
C LEU A 322 14.40 -17.21 3.30
N CYS A 323 14.31 -15.93 2.91
CA CYS A 323 14.18 -15.53 1.50
C CYS A 323 15.38 -16.00 0.66
N GLU A 324 16.59 -15.85 1.20
CA GLU A 324 17.83 -16.28 0.54
C GLU A 324 17.89 -17.79 0.35
N SER A 325 17.53 -18.55 1.39
CA SER A 325 17.45 -20.01 1.28
C SER A 325 16.40 -20.47 0.26
N ALA A 326 15.22 -19.85 0.29
CA ALA A 326 14.15 -20.14 -0.68
C ALA A 326 14.57 -19.78 -2.11
N LEU A 327 15.24 -18.65 -2.32
CA LEU A 327 15.73 -18.23 -3.62
C LEU A 327 16.84 -19.15 -4.15
N ALA A 328 17.77 -19.58 -3.29
CA ALA A 328 18.83 -20.52 -3.66
C ALA A 328 18.23 -21.86 -4.12
N PHE A 329 17.25 -22.37 -3.38
CA PHE A 329 16.51 -23.56 -3.79
C PHE A 329 15.75 -23.32 -5.09
N ALA A 330 15.04 -22.20 -5.22
CA ALA A 330 14.27 -21.86 -6.42
C ALA A 330 15.14 -21.83 -7.68
N GLN A 331 16.36 -21.25 -7.61
CA GLN A 331 17.29 -21.27 -8.74
C GLN A 331 17.66 -22.68 -9.21
N SER A 332 17.68 -23.66 -8.32
CA SER A 332 18.00 -25.06 -8.67
C SER A 332 16.85 -25.82 -9.35
N VAL A 333 15.60 -25.41 -9.12
CA VAL A 333 14.42 -26.16 -9.57
C VAL A 333 13.53 -25.42 -10.58
N LEU A 334 13.57 -24.09 -10.61
CA LEU A 334 12.73 -23.28 -11.50
C LEU A 334 13.09 -23.51 -12.97
N LYS A 335 12.05 -23.61 -13.80
CA LYS A 335 12.21 -23.58 -15.26
C LYS A 335 12.50 -22.16 -15.77
N PRO A 336 13.10 -22.00 -16.95
CA PRO A 336 13.14 -20.71 -17.63
C PRO A 336 11.72 -20.11 -17.75
N GLY A 337 11.57 -18.85 -17.38
CA GLY A 337 10.28 -18.18 -17.34
C GLY A 337 9.44 -18.43 -16.07
N GLY A 338 9.91 -19.27 -15.14
CA GLY A 338 9.25 -19.53 -13.86
C GLY A 338 9.15 -18.30 -12.95
N SER A 339 8.40 -18.43 -11.86
CA SER A 339 8.14 -17.35 -10.90
C SER A 339 8.59 -17.72 -9.50
N PHE A 340 8.90 -16.69 -8.70
CA PHE A 340 9.28 -16.82 -7.30
C PHE A 340 8.51 -15.79 -6.47
N VAL A 341 7.92 -16.25 -5.37
CA VAL A 341 7.22 -15.39 -4.41
C VAL A 341 7.77 -15.65 -3.02
N ALA A 342 8.13 -14.61 -2.27
CA ALA A 342 8.67 -14.80 -0.93
C ALA A 342 8.23 -13.70 0.04
N LYS A 343 7.67 -14.11 1.17
CA LYS A 343 7.38 -13.26 2.32
C LYS A 343 8.67 -12.81 2.99
N PHE A 344 8.73 -11.53 3.33
CA PHE A 344 9.74 -10.96 4.18
C PHE A 344 9.10 -9.95 5.14
N LEU A 345 9.82 -9.63 6.22
CA LEU A 345 9.48 -8.52 7.10
C LEU A 345 10.32 -7.32 6.65
N MET A 346 9.71 -6.16 6.44
CA MET A 346 10.44 -4.92 6.14
C MET A 346 11.38 -4.56 7.29
N GLY A 347 12.57 -4.06 7.00
CA GLY A 347 13.53 -3.69 8.05
C GLY A 347 14.81 -3.01 7.60
N GLY A 348 14.92 -2.62 6.33
CA GLY A 348 15.95 -1.72 5.80
C GLY A 348 16.85 -2.33 4.73
N THR A 349 16.97 -3.66 4.63
CA THR A 349 17.85 -4.32 3.63
C THR A 349 17.08 -5.01 2.50
N GLU A 350 15.75 -4.89 2.46
CA GLU A 350 14.91 -5.48 1.40
C GLU A 350 15.32 -5.06 -0.03
N HIS A 351 15.91 -3.87 -0.17
CA HIS A 351 16.34 -3.37 -1.47
C HIS A 351 17.52 -4.17 -2.07
N GLU A 352 18.43 -4.66 -1.24
CA GLU A 352 19.59 -5.43 -1.69
C GLU A 352 19.16 -6.78 -2.29
N PHE A 353 18.25 -7.46 -1.59
CA PHE A 353 17.67 -8.70 -2.09
C PHE A 353 16.81 -8.48 -3.33
N ARG A 354 16.06 -7.36 -3.39
CA ARG A 354 15.34 -6.98 -4.62
C ARG A 354 16.29 -6.80 -5.80
N LYS A 355 17.43 -6.13 -5.63
CA LYS A 355 18.44 -5.99 -6.70
C LYS A 355 18.93 -7.35 -7.17
N LYS A 356 19.20 -8.27 -6.23
CA LYS A 356 19.56 -9.66 -6.55
C LYS A 356 18.48 -10.37 -7.35
N LEU A 357 17.21 -10.23 -7.00
CA LEU A 357 16.11 -10.78 -7.80
C LEU A 357 16.04 -10.16 -9.21
N GLN A 358 16.34 -8.87 -9.37
CA GLN A 358 16.28 -8.19 -10.66
C GLN A 358 17.35 -8.70 -11.66
N THR A 359 18.47 -9.24 -11.18
CA THR A 359 19.44 -9.90 -12.07
C THR A 359 18.90 -11.23 -12.59
N LEU A 360 18.18 -11.97 -11.74
CA LEU A 360 17.68 -13.33 -12.01
C LEU A 360 16.29 -13.39 -12.66
N PHE A 361 15.48 -12.33 -12.56
CA PHE A 361 14.09 -12.31 -13.05
C PHE A 361 13.82 -11.11 -13.95
N THR A 362 12.91 -11.27 -14.90
CA THR A 362 12.57 -10.21 -15.87
C THR A 362 11.80 -9.08 -15.20
N LYS A 363 10.97 -9.38 -14.21
CA LYS A 363 10.17 -8.39 -13.49
C LYS A 363 10.16 -8.72 -12.00
N VAL A 364 10.41 -7.73 -11.16
CA VAL A 364 10.36 -7.87 -9.70
C VAL A 364 9.51 -6.75 -9.10
N LYS A 365 8.54 -7.13 -8.29
CA LYS A 365 7.66 -6.23 -7.53
C LYS A 365 7.73 -6.58 -6.05
N ILE A 366 7.50 -5.58 -5.21
CA ILE A 366 7.22 -5.79 -3.79
C ILE A 366 5.73 -5.54 -3.63
N GLU A 367 5.03 -6.51 -3.10
CA GLU A 367 3.59 -6.50 -2.92
C GLU A 367 3.29 -6.67 -1.44
N LYS A 368 2.47 -5.80 -0.90
CA LYS A 368 1.97 -5.94 0.46
C LYS A 368 0.60 -6.61 0.37
N PRO A 369 0.36 -7.76 1.03
CA PRO A 369 -0.91 -8.43 0.95
C PRO A 369 -2.01 -7.50 1.43
N ASP A 370 -3.11 -7.47 0.69
CA ASP A 370 -4.19 -6.54 0.99
C ASP A 370 -4.85 -6.84 2.35
N ALA A 371 -4.75 -8.08 2.85
CA ALA A 371 -5.23 -8.48 4.19
C ALA A 371 -4.28 -8.11 5.36
N SER A 372 -3.14 -7.45 5.10
CA SER A 372 -2.15 -7.15 6.12
C SER A 372 -2.57 -5.99 7.05
N ARG A 373 -2.33 -6.16 8.37
CA ARG A 373 -2.59 -5.13 9.38
C ARG A 373 -1.79 -3.86 9.08
N LYS A 374 -2.30 -2.66 9.42
CA LYS A 374 -1.59 -1.37 9.23
C LYS A 374 -0.17 -1.33 9.85
N GLN A 375 0.07 -2.12 10.91
CA GLN A 375 1.37 -2.24 11.61
C GLN A 375 2.22 -3.40 11.08
N SER A 376 1.68 -4.24 10.20
CA SER A 376 2.41 -5.38 9.66
C SER A 376 3.56 -4.89 8.82
N THR A 377 4.77 -5.33 9.15
CA THR A 377 5.97 -5.14 8.33
C THR A 377 6.06 -6.20 7.23
N GLU A 378 5.10 -7.12 7.19
CA GLU A 378 5.04 -8.17 6.18
C GLU A 378 4.83 -7.61 4.77
N SER A 379 5.63 -8.12 3.84
CA SER A 379 5.54 -7.85 2.41
C SER A 379 6.07 -9.06 1.64
N PHE A 380 5.78 -9.12 0.34
CA PHE A 380 6.16 -10.21 -0.54
C PHE A 380 6.98 -9.68 -1.69
N TYR A 381 8.09 -10.34 -2.01
CA TYR A 381 8.67 -10.24 -3.34
C TYR A 381 7.82 -11.05 -4.31
N VAL A 382 7.53 -10.47 -5.47
CA VAL A 382 6.92 -11.16 -6.61
C VAL A 382 7.87 -11.01 -7.78
N ALA A 383 8.61 -12.08 -8.08
CA ALA A 383 9.61 -12.13 -9.13
C ALA A 383 9.14 -13.06 -10.27
N LEU A 384 9.08 -12.53 -11.48
CA LEU A 384 8.47 -13.17 -12.66
C LEU A 384 9.48 -13.30 -13.79
N GLY A 385 9.42 -14.42 -14.49
CA GLY A 385 10.25 -14.67 -15.67
C GLY A 385 11.69 -14.97 -15.28
N PHE A 386 11.91 -16.11 -14.62
CA PHE A 386 13.23 -16.58 -14.23
C PHE A 386 14.14 -16.70 -15.46
N LYS A 387 15.31 -16.06 -15.38
CA LYS A 387 16.40 -16.09 -16.35
C LYS A 387 17.48 -16.99 -15.76
N PRO A 388 17.60 -18.25 -16.21
CA PRO A 388 18.74 -19.06 -15.83
C PRO A 388 20.00 -18.30 -16.23
N LEU A 389 20.98 -18.21 -15.32
CA LEU A 389 22.32 -17.77 -15.71
C LEU A 389 22.77 -18.72 -16.83
N ASN A 390 23.24 -18.17 -17.95
CA ASN A 390 23.80 -18.96 -19.05
C ASN A 390 24.76 -19.97 -18.44
N GLN A 391 24.40 -21.25 -18.47
CA GLN A 391 25.35 -22.32 -18.24
C GLN A 391 26.22 -22.33 -19.49
N SER A 392 27.32 -21.58 -19.43
CA SER A 392 28.42 -21.66 -20.38
C SER A 392 28.96 -23.08 -20.45
#